data_AF-A0A3D2S154-F1
#
_entry.id   AF-A0A3D2S154-F1
#
_cell.length_a   1.000
_cell.length_b   1.000
_cell.length_c   1.000
_cell.angle_alpha   90.00
_cell.angle_beta   90.00
_cell.angle_gamma   90.00
#
_symmetry.space_group_name_H-M   'P 1'
#
loop_
_entity.id
_entity.type
_entity.pdbx_description
1 polymer ?
#
loop_
_entity_poly.entity_id
_entity_poly.type
_entity_poly.pdbx_seq_one_letter_code
_entity_poly.pdbx_strand_id
1 'polypeptide(L)'
;DKSRVPVRMPKIVLDCPCTISVAVAKTHDVDVVTLALKNMIMGTLHKEDRVKMHGYCSHSDRELPREAQILNINLIRLSQYLKPNIGIIDGTTGLQGNGPGGTDSVDLNIG
;
A
#
# COMPACT_ATOMS: atom_id res chain seq x y z
N ASP A 1 6.85 9.59 -16.89
CA ASP A 1 5.59 9.52 -17.66
C ASP A 1 4.45 10.09 -16.81
N LYS A 2 3.61 10.96 -17.36
CA LYS A 2 2.45 11.57 -16.68
C LYS A 2 1.12 10.90 -17.08
N SER A 3 1.17 9.83 -17.87
CA SER A 3 0.01 9.04 -18.25
C SER A 3 -0.79 8.60 -17.01
N ARG A 4 -2.12 8.64 -17.14
CA ARG A 4 -3.05 8.21 -16.11
C ARG A 4 -3.81 7.00 -16.64
N VAL A 5 -3.79 5.92 -15.86
CA VAL A 5 -4.51 4.68 -16.16
C VAL A 5 -5.59 4.48 -15.11
N PRO A 6 -6.84 4.19 -15.49
CA PRO A 6 -7.89 3.92 -14.52
C PRO A 6 -7.61 2.63 -13.74
N VAL A 7 -7.99 2.65 -12.47
CA VAL A 7 -7.95 1.53 -11.55
C VAL A 7 -9.32 1.36 -10.89
N ARG A 8 -9.68 0.12 -10.55
CA ARG A 8 -10.99 -0.24 -10.00
C ARG A 8 -10.91 -0.36 -8.48
N MET A 9 -11.87 0.25 -7.79
CA MET A 9 -12.04 0.18 -6.34
C MET A 9 -13.47 -0.27 -6.00
N PRO A 10 -13.69 -0.95 -4.87
CA PRO A 10 -15.02 -1.32 -4.41
C PRO A 10 -15.83 -0.08 -4.04
N LYS A 11 -17.04 0.04 -4.59
CA LYS A 11 -17.96 1.15 -4.30
C LYS A 11 -18.26 1.29 -2.80
N ILE A 12 -18.38 0.17 -2.08
CA ILE A 12 -18.61 0.15 -0.63
C ILE A 12 -17.54 0.90 0.16
N VAL A 13 -16.28 0.86 -0.26
CA VAL A 13 -15.18 1.56 0.44
C VAL A 13 -15.21 3.04 0.10
N LEU A 14 -15.50 3.39 -1.16
CA LEU A 14 -15.57 4.78 -1.63
C LEU A 14 -16.75 5.55 -1.00
N ASP A 15 -17.89 4.88 -0.83
CA ASP A 15 -19.11 5.49 -0.28
C ASP A 15 -19.18 5.42 1.25
N CYS A 16 -18.18 4.79 1.91
CA CYS A 16 -18.18 4.63 3.36
C CYS A 16 -17.91 5.97 4.06
N PRO A 17 -18.79 6.41 5.00
CA PRO A 17 -18.61 7.70 5.68
C PRO A 17 -17.40 7.73 6.61
N CYS A 18 -16.95 6.56 7.08
CA CYS A 18 -15.78 6.44 7.93
C CYS A 18 -15.06 5.11 7.66
N THR A 19 -13.82 5.19 7.23
CA THR A 19 -12.96 4.06 6.94
C THR A 19 -11.81 3.99 7.95
N ILE A 20 -11.55 2.78 8.44
CA ILE A 20 -10.46 2.50 9.39
C ILE A 20 -9.49 1.55 8.69
N SER A 21 -8.21 1.89 8.68
CA SER A 21 -7.16 0.98 8.21
C SER A 21 -6.28 0.58 9.38
N VAL A 22 -6.35 -0.71 9.74
CA VAL A 22 -5.41 -1.34 10.67
C VAL A 22 -4.30 -1.99 9.84
N ALA A 23 -3.08 -1.50 9.99
CA ALA A 23 -1.91 -1.99 9.29
C ALA A 23 -0.91 -2.59 10.27
N VAL A 24 -0.35 -3.74 9.91
CA VAL A 24 0.82 -4.30 10.62
C VAL A 24 2.01 -3.36 10.39
N ALA A 25 2.76 -3.05 11.45
CA ALA A 25 4.02 -2.34 11.32
C ALA A 25 4.98 -3.15 10.45
N LYS A 26 5.36 -2.66 9.26
CA LYS A 26 6.27 -3.42 8.40
C LYS A 26 7.15 -2.56 7.52
N THR A 27 8.38 -3.03 7.29
CA THR A 27 9.26 -2.45 6.28
C THR A 27 8.82 -2.89 4.87
N HIS A 28 9.29 -2.17 3.86
CA HIS A 28 9.04 -2.49 2.46
C HIS A 28 10.22 -2.03 1.60
N ASP A 29 10.65 -2.87 0.67
CA ASP A 29 11.71 -2.60 -0.31
C ASP A 29 11.43 -1.35 -1.17
N VAL A 30 10.17 -1.15 -1.56
CA VAL A 30 9.74 -0.04 -2.43
C VAL A 30 9.32 1.24 -1.69
N ASP A 31 8.67 1.14 -0.53
CA ASP A 31 8.06 2.31 0.16
C ASP A 31 8.67 2.61 1.53
N VAL A 32 9.75 1.91 1.90
CA VAL A 32 10.40 1.91 3.22
C VAL A 32 9.52 1.36 4.34
N VAL A 33 8.29 1.86 4.50
CA VAL A 33 7.28 1.42 5.47
C VAL A 33 5.91 1.30 4.80
N THR A 34 5.09 0.35 5.22
CA THR A 34 3.77 0.12 4.57
C THR A 34 2.72 1.15 5.01
N LEU A 35 2.62 1.47 6.30
CA LEU A 35 1.64 2.43 6.84
C LEU A 35 0.17 2.12 6.49
N ALA A 36 -0.75 2.86 7.12
CA ALA A 36 -2.20 2.67 6.95
C ALA A 36 -2.69 3.03 5.53
N LEU A 37 -2.10 4.02 4.88
CA LEU A 37 -2.55 4.48 3.56
C LEU A 37 -2.38 3.41 2.48
N LYS A 38 -1.17 2.83 2.36
CA LYS A 38 -0.90 1.76 1.40
C LYS A 38 -1.69 0.51 1.75
N ASN A 39 -1.80 0.17 3.03
CA ASN A 39 -2.58 -0.99 3.47
C ASN A 39 -4.02 -0.91 2.95
N MET A 40 -4.67 0.24 3.13
CA MET A 40 -6.01 0.46 2.60
C MET A 40 -6.04 0.46 1.06
N ILE A 41 -5.22 1.30 0.41
CA ILE A 41 -5.27 1.46 -1.04
C ILE A 41 -4.94 0.13 -1.73
N MET A 42 -3.82 -0.50 -1.40
CA MET A 42 -3.40 -1.76 -2.05
C MET A 42 -4.28 -2.95 -1.64
N GLY A 43 -4.80 -2.96 -0.41
CA GLY A 43 -5.67 -4.02 0.10
C GLY A 43 -7.04 -4.03 -0.58
N THR A 44 -7.61 -2.85 -0.83
CA THR A 44 -8.95 -2.71 -1.42
C THR A 44 -8.93 -2.61 -2.94
N LEU A 45 -7.81 -2.22 -3.55
CA LEU A 45 -7.66 -2.14 -5.00
C LEU A 45 -7.89 -3.50 -5.66
N HIS A 46 -8.64 -3.49 -6.77
CA HIS A 46 -8.89 -4.68 -7.57
C HIS A 46 -7.58 -5.38 -7.91
N LYS A 47 -7.52 -6.70 -7.66
CA LYS A 47 -6.26 -7.47 -7.68
C LYS A 47 -5.46 -7.29 -8.97
N GLU A 48 -6.13 -7.31 -10.12
CA GLU A 48 -5.51 -7.13 -11.44
C GLU A 48 -4.94 -5.73 -11.66
N ASP A 49 -5.49 -4.72 -10.98
CA ASP A 49 -5.04 -3.34 -11.13
C ASP A 49 -3.87 -3.00 -10.21
N ARG A 50 -3.51 -3.88 -9.26
CA ARG A 50 -2.40 -3.63 -8.32
C ARG A 50 -1.07 -3.43 -9.04
N VAL A 51 -0.78 -4.18 -10.10
CA VAL A 51 0.47 -4.04 -10.85
C VAL A 51 0.63 -2.63 -11.45
N LYS A 52 -0.48 -1.96 -11.80
CA LYS A 52 -0.49 -0.61 -12.36
C LYS A 52 0.03 0.42 -11.35
N MET A 53 -0.14 0.18 -10.05
CA MET A 53 0.40 1.05 -8.98
C MET A 53 1.91 1.14 -9.02
N HIS A 54 2.57 0.08 -9.47
CA HIS A 54 4.02 0.01 -9.59
C HIS A 54 4.54 0.66 -10.89
N GLY A 55 3.65 0.96 -11.86
CA GLY A 55 4.03 1.54 -13.15
C GLY A 55 4.54 0.55 -14.19
N TYR A 56 4.22 -0.73 -14.02
CA TYR A 56 4.69 -1.82 -14.88
C TYR A 56 3.52 -2.69 -15.38
N CYS A 57 3.76 -3.45 -16.46
CA CYS A 57 2.80 -4.42 -16.98
C CYS A 57 2.83 -5.74 -16.20
N SER A 58 4.00 -6.11 -15.66
CA SER A 58 4.19 -7.33 -14.88
C SER A 58 5.00 -7.07 -13.61
N HIS A 59 5.03 -8.07 -12.71
CA HIS A 59 5.86 -8.00 -11.52
C HIS A 59 7.35 -8.22 -11.82
N SER A 60 7.68 -8.95 -12.89
CA SER A 60 9.06 -9.23 -13.29
C SER A 60 9.77 -8.02 -13.90
N ASP A 61 9.03 -7.02 -14.36
CA ASP A 61 9.60 -5.81 -14.98
C ASP A 61 10.00 -4.74 -13.96
N ARG A 62 9.72 -4.98 -12.67
CA ARG A 62 9.90 -4.00 -11.60
C ARG A 62 11.38 -3.71 -11.34
N GLU A 63 11.70 -2.43 -11.23
CA GLU A 63 13.08 -1.98 -11.07
C GLU A 63 13.17 -0.79 -10.12
N LEU A 64 14.08 -0.87 -9.15
CA LEU A 64 14.45 0.24 -8.28
C LEU A 64 15.51 1.13 -8.96
N PRO A 65 15.51 2.46 -8.75
CA PRO A 65 14.65 3.22 -7.83
C PRO A 65 13.32 3.68 -8.46
N ARG A 66 13.07 3.35 -9.73
CA ARG A 66 11.93 3.86 -10.49
C ARG A 66 10.59 3.41 -9.89
N GLU A 67 10.49 2.16 -9.48
CA GLU A 67 9.28 1.63 -8.84
C GLU A 67 8.93 2.42 -7.57
N ALA A 68 9.91 2.71 -6.71
CA ALA A 68 9.71 3.47 -5.47
C ALA A 68 9.11 4.84 -5.75
N GLN A 69 9.63 5.54 -6.75
CA GLN A 69 9.10 6.86 -7.13
C GLN A 69 7.67 6.76 -7.65
N ILE A 70 7.39 5.80 -8.54
CA ILE A 70 6.07 5.65 -9.16
C ILE A 70 5.02 5.23 -8.14
N LEU A 71 5.33 4.25 -7.28
CA LEU A 71 4.39 3.75 -6.28
C LEU A 71 4.01 4.85 -5.29
N ASN A 72 4.97 5.62 -4.78
CA ASN A 72 4.71 6.75 -3.89
C ASN A 72 3.84 7.83 -4.58
N ILE A 73 4.15 8.18 -5.84
CA ILE A 73 3.34 9.13 -6.62
C ILE A 73 1.90 8.62 -6.79
N ASN A 74 1.73 7.33 -7.09
CA ASN A 74 0.43 6.74 -7.31
C ASN A 74 -0.38 6.61 -6.01
N LEU A 75 0.25 6.29 -4.89
CA LEU A 75 -0.38 6.31 -3.56
C LEU A 75 -0.90 7.72 -3.24
N ILE A 76 -0.09 8.76 -3.47
CA ILE A 76 -0.51 10.16 -3.27
C ILE A 76 -1.70 10.51 -4.19
N ARG A 77 -1.65 10.14 -5.47
CA ARG A 77 -2.75 10.38 -6.42
C ARG A 77 -4.04 9.69 -6.00
N LEU A 78 -3.97 8.43 -5.58
CA LEU A 78 -5.15 7.70 -5.12
C LEU A 78 -5.65 8.17 -3.76
N SER A 79 -4.79 8.72 -2.90
CA SER A 79 -5.19 9.28 -1.61
C SER A 79 -6.22 10.42 -1.72
N GLN A 80 -6.33 11.05 -2.89
CA GLN A 80 -7.34 12.07 -3.19
C GLN A 80 -8.76 11.49 -3.27
N TYR A 81 -8.88 10.18 -3.54
CA TYR A 81 -10.14 9.47 -3.68
C TYR A 81 -10.38 8.48 -2.55
N LEU A 82 -9.31 7.87 -2.03
CA LEU A 82 -9.38 6.84 -1.01
C LEU A 82 -8.22 6.97 -0.03
N LYS A 83 -8.53 7.31 1.21
CA LYS A 83 -7.60 7.32 2.34
C LYS A 83 -8.35 6.95 3.61
N PRO A 84 -7.67 6.33 4.60
CA PRO A 84 -8.32 6.04 5.87
C PRO A 84 -8.71 7.33 6.56
N ASN A 85 -9.90 7.35 7.16
CA ASN A 85 -10.28 8.39 8.13
C ASN A 85 -9.48 8.19 9.43
N ILE A 86 -9.28 6.93 9.82
CA ILE A 86 -8.50 6.54 11.00
C ILE A 86 -7.46 5.51 10.55
N GLY A 87 -6.17 5.85 10.72
CA GLY A 87 -5.05 4.93 10.51
C GLY A 87 -4.57 4.38 11.85
N ILE A 88 -4.52 3.05 11.97
CA ILE A 88 -3.97 2.35 13.14
C ILE A 88 -2.78 1.54 12.65
N ILE A 89 -1.65 1.70 13.33
CA ILE A 89 -0.50 0.81 13.17
C ILE A 89 -0.50 -0.13 14.36
N ASP A 90 -0.61 -1.43 14.09
CA ASP A 90 -0.46 -2.45 15.11
C ASP A 90 0.99 -2.46 15.61
N GLY A 91 1.15 -2.14 16.89
CA GLY A 91 2.43 -2.06 17.58
C GLY A 91 2.77 -3.29 18.39
N THR A 92 2.00 -4.37 18.32
CA THR A 92 2.31 -5.61 19.05
C THR A 92 3.37 -6.44 18.33
N THR A 93 3.23 -6.58 17.02
CA THR A 93 4.13 -7.38 16.18
C THR A 93 4.36 -6.65 14.85
N GLY A 94 5.63 -6.56 14.44
CA GLY A 94 6.05 -6.03 13.17
C GLY A 94 6.54 -7.10 12.19
N LEU A 95 6.70 -6.73 10.92
CA LEU A 95 7.33 -7.56 9.88
C LEU A 95 8.50 -6.78 9.24
N GLN A 96 9.70 -7.37 9.22
CA GLN A 96 10.87 -6.74 8.60
C GLN A 96 11.30 -7.43 7.30
N GLY A 97 12.16 -6.77 6.53
CA GLY A 97 12.68 -7.24 5.23
C GLY A 97 12.13 -6.49 4.00
N ASN A 98 12.32 -7.12 2.83
CA ASN A 98 12.21 -6.50 1.51
C ASN A 98 11.03 -7.07 0.68
N GLY A 99 9.79 -6.71 1.04
CA GLY A 99 8.63 -6.91 0.15
C GLY A 99 7.59 -7.94 0.63
N PRO A 100 6.53 -8.18 -0.15
CA PRO A 100 5.18 -8.44 0.39
C PRO A 100 5.01 -9.79 1.09
N GLY A 101 5.94 -10.72 0.89
CA GLY A 101 5.96 -12.04 1.53
C GLY A 101 6.76 -12.12 2.83
N GLY A 102 7.22 -10.99 3.39
CA GLY A 102 8.03 -10.97 4.61
C GLY A 102 7.39 -11.78 5.74
N THR A 103 8.02 -12.89 6.09
CA THR A 103 7.66 -13.77 7.22
C THR A 103 8.50 -13.49 8.46
N ASP A 104 9.39 -12.50 8.40
CA ASP A 104 10.30 -12.15 9.49
C ASP A 104 9.57 -11.26 10.51
N SER A 105 8.86 -11.95 11.41
CA SER A 105 8.07 -11.35 12.47
C SER A 105 8.95 -10.89 13.61
N VAL A 106 8.70 -9.68 14.09
CA VAL A 106 9.46 -9.03 15.17
C VAL A 106 8.50 -8.60 16.27
N ASP A 107 8.77 -8.98 17.50
CA ASP A 107 8.07 -8.43 18.67
C ASP A 107 8.54 -7.00 18.94
N LEU A 108 7.58 -6.08 19.02
CA LEU A 108 7.85 -4.65 19.22
C LEU A 108 7.82 -4.25 20.69
N ASN A 109 7.50 -5.17 21.62
CA ASN A 109 7.53 -4.97 23.07
C ASN A 109 6.65 -3.80 23.57
N ILE A 110 5.47 -3.61 22.97
CA ILE A 110 4.50 -2.55 23.35
C ILE A 110 3.32 -3.12 24.17
N GLY A 111 3.28 -4.44 24.39
CA GLY A 111 2.22 -5.16 25.12
C GLY A 111 2.45 -5.34 26.60
#